data_AF-A0A5C5Q0H1-F1
#
_entry.id   AF-A0A5C5Q0H1-F1
#
_cell.length_a   1.000
_cell.length_b   1.000
_cell.length_c   1.000
_cell.angle_alpha   90.00
_cell.angle_beta   90.00
_cell.angle_gamma   90.00
#
_symmetry.space_group_name_H-M   'P 1'
#
loop_
_entity.id
_entity.type
_entity.pdbx_description
1 polymer ?
#
loop_
_entity_poly.entity_id
_entity_poly.type
_entity_poly.pdbx_seq_one_letter_code
_entity_poly.pdbx_strand_id
1 'polypeptide(L)'
;MEEELMVTPLQALEVALDQDVTDTSIYRDAVEAKARWIAEGWPADALHIVTPQAERLPPDSEDRMAPPRKRVYAGLQIRREVRGELSLVYFRVMHALAKAKQVPLKEIEDKPEYQIPEELEPLCERFVAGDYSVTPTEERLLRRRYIHTSAHWNHPLAKARGKAITLLYIHSPWRTEYAFAIPMCEQREHYETT
;
A
#
# COMPACT_ATOMS: atom_id res chain seq x y z
N MET A 1 -3.60 -8.33 -11.00
CA MET A 1 -4.34 -7.11 -10.57
C MET A 1 -3.41 -5.92 -10.78
N GLU A 2 -3.85 -4.89 -11.48
CA GLU A 2 -3.05 -3.67 -11.60
C GLU A 2 -3.28 -2.77 -10.38
N GLU A 3 -2.19 -2.44 -9.69
CA GLU A 3 -2.17 -1.42 -8.64
C GLU A 3 -1.66 -0.12 -9.22
N GLU A 4 -2.45 0.95 -9.09
CA GLU A 4 -2.03 2.33 -9.34
C GLU A 4 -2.44 3.17 -8.13
N LEU A 5 -1.52 3.30 -7.17
CA LEU A 5 -1.82 3.79 -5.82
C LEU A 5 -0.91 4.94 -5.40
N MET A 6 -1.47 6.03 -4.91
CA MET A 6 -0.73 7.11 -4.26
C MET A 6 -0.22 6.60 -2.91
N VAL A 7 1.10 6.52 -2.74
CA VAL A 7 1.72 6.03 -1.50
C VAL A 7 2.13 7.17 -0.56
N THR A 8 2.15 8.40 -1.07
CA THR A 8 2.17 9.62 -0.26
C THR A 8 0.93 10.47 -0.57
N PRO A 9 0.55 11.39 0.33
CA PRO A 9 -0.44 12.41 -0.03
C PRO A 9 0.02 13.18 -1.26
N LEU A 10 -0.93 13.58 -2.11
CA LEU A 10 -0.65 14.53 -3.18
C LEU A 10 -0.56 15.93 -2.56
N GLN A 11 0.67 16.46 -2.46
CA GLN A 11 0.91 17.79 -1.92
C GLN A 11 0.59 18.86 -2.98
N ALA A 12 0.19 20.04 -2.52
CA ALA A 12 -0.09 21.19 -3.38
C ALA A 12 0.69 22.42 -2.91
N LEU A 13 1.19 23.22 -3.86
CA LEU A 13 1.91 24.45 -3.58
C LEU A 13 1.54 25.53 -4.60
N GLU A 14 1.38 26.78 -4.14
CA GLU A 14 1.11 27.91 -5.02
C GLU A 14 2.41 28.63 -5.40
N VAL A 15 2.70 28.69 -6.68
CA VAL A 15 3.97 29.20 -7.24
C VAL A 15 3.71 30.23 -8.34
N ALA A 16 4.75 30.96 -8.74
CA ALA A 16 4.68 31.85 -9.90
C ALA A 16 4.43 31.04 -11.19
N LEU A 17 3.90 31.68 -12.24
CA LEU A 17 3.53 30.97 -13.48
C LEU A 17 4.73 30.29 -14.17
N ASP A 18 5.90 30.89 -14.07
CA ASP A 18 7.16 30.45 -14.67
C ASP A 18 7.92 29.42 -13.83
N GLN A 19 7.64 29.32 -12.52
CA GLN A 19 8.30 28.36 -11.64
C GLN A 19 7.96 26.92 -12.01
N ASP A 20 8.98 26.08 -12.21
CA ASP A 20 8.83 24.65 -12.45
C ASP A 20 8.48 23.91 -11.15
N VAL A 21 7.65 22.86 -11.23
CA VAL A 21 7.31 22.02 -10.08
C VAL A 21 8.54 21.28 -9.54
N THR A 22 9.50 20.93 -10.41
CA THR A 22 10.72 20.20 -10.05
C THR A 22 11.63 20.97 -9.09
N ASP A 23 11.53 22.31 -9.08
CA ASP A 23 12.31 23.20 -8.21
C ASP A 23 11.61 23.50 -6.86
N THR A 24 10.48 22.83 -6.58
CA THR A 24 9.67 23.09 -5.38
C THR A 24 10.00 22.17 -4.21
N SER A 25 9.63 22.59 -3.00
CA SER A 25 9.73 21.75 -1.80
C SER A 25 8.92 20.46 -1.94
N ILE A 26 7.70 20.53 -2.47
CA ILE A 26 6.82 19.36 -2.62
C ILE A 26 7.39 18.30 -3.58
N TYR A 27 8.18 18.71 -4.58
CA TYR A 27 8.86 17.76 -5.47
C TYR A 27 10.04 17.09 -4.77
N ARG A 28 10.84 17.86 -4.04
CA ARG A 28 11.92 17.32 -3.20
C ARG A 28 11.39 16.32 -2.17
N ASP A 29 10.28 16.64 -1.51
CA ASP A 29 9.61 15.73 -0.56
C ASP A 29 9.23 14.40 -1.24
N ALA A 30 8.71 14.45 -2.48
CA ALA A 30 8.38 13.25 -3.26
C ALA A 30 9.62 12.43 -3.68
N VAL A 31 10.73 13.09 -4.00
CA VAL A 31 12.03 12.45 -4.27
C VAL A 31 12.56 11.74 -3.03
N GLU A 32 12.53 12.41 -1.87
CA GLU A 32 12.96 11.84 -0.60
C GLU A 32 12.08 10.66 -0.20
N ALA A 33 10.75 10.78 -0.36
CA ALA A 33 9.83 9.68 -0.13
C ALA A 33 10.14 8.47 -1.04
N LYS A 34 10.44 8.69 -2.32
CA LYS A 34 10.84 7.63 -3.24
C LYS A 34 12.11 6.94 -2.77
N ALA A 35 13.11 7.69 -2.30
CA ALA A 35 14.34 7.13 -1.77
C ALA A 35 14.10 6.26 -0.52
N ARG A 36 13.22 6.70 0.40
CA ARG A 36 12.84 5.91 1.58
C ARG A 36 12.19 4.57 1.20
N TRP A 37 11.22 4.60 0.28
CA TRP A 37 10.54 3.38 -0.19
C TRP A 37 11.52 2.39 -0.84
N ILE A 38 12.48 2.90 -1.63
CA ILE A 38 13.53 2.05 -2.21
C ILE A 38 14.40 1.43 -1.11
N ALA A 39 14.77 2.21 -0.08
CA ALA A 39 15.56 1.71 1.05
C ALA A 39 14.82 0.64 1.88
N GLU A 40 13.50 0.72 1.97
CA GLU A 40 12.61 -0.31 2.57
C GLU A 40 12.45 -1.56 1.68
N GLY A 41 13.04 -1.56 0.49
CA GLY A 41 13.06 -2.70 -0.43
C GLY A 41 11.91 -2.73 -1.44
N TRP A 42 11.20 -1.62 -1.64
CA TRP A 42 10.21 -1.52 -2.72
C TRP A 42 10.88 -1.36 -4.10
N PRO A 43 10.29 -1.93 -5.17
CA PRO A 43 10.87 -1.90 -6.50
C PRO A 43 10.89 -0.47 -7.09
N ALA A 44 12.09 0.04 -7.36
CA ALA A 44 12.31 1.41 -7.86
C ALA A 44 11.62 1.69 -9.21
N ASP A 45 11.49 0.66 -10.06
CA ASP A 45 10.83 0.70 -11.36
C ASP A 45 9.30 0.86 -11.26
N ALA A 46 8.70 0.44 -10.14
CA ALA A 46 7.28 0.63 -9.88
C ALA A 46 6.94 1.99 -9.25
N LEU A 47 7.95 2.75 -8.80
CA LEU A 47 7.76 4.01 -8.06
C LEU A 47 7.87 5.22 -8.98
N HIS A 48 6.79 5.97 -9.10
CA HIS A 48 6.68 7.12 -10.00
C HIS A 48 6.34 8.38 -9.23
N ILE A 49 7.13 9.43 -9.41
CA ILE A 49 6.74 10.77 -8.96
C ILE A 49 5.71 11.28 -9.94
N VAL A 50 4.54 11.67 -9.42
CA VAL A 50 3.44 12.20 -10.22
C VAL A 50 3.32 13.70 -10.01
N THR A 51 3.28 14.43 -11.12
CA THR A 51 3.06 15.88 -11.15
C THR A 51 1.88 16.19 -12.09
N PRO A 52 0.64 16.08 -11.60
CA PRO A 52 -0.55 16.43 -12.37
C PRO A 52 -0.48 17.84 -12.95
N GLN A 53 -1.31 18.10 -13.98
CA GLN A 53 -1.37 19.41 -14.63
C GLN A 53 -1.62 20.52 -13.61
N ALA A 54 -0.78 21.56 -13.65
CA ALA A 54 -0.92 22.71 -12.77
C ALA A 54 -2.22 23.48 -13.03
N GLU A 55 -2.89 23.90 -11.96
CA GLU A 55 -4.11 24.68 -12.02
C GLU A 55 -3.77 26.16 -11.92
N ARG A 56 -4.13 26.96 -12.93
CA ARG A 56 -3.96 28.41 -12.84
C ARG A 56 -4.96 28.97 -11.84
N LEU A 57 -4.47 29.76 -10.89
CA LEU A 57 -5.33 30.35 -9.88
C LEU A 57 -6.05 31.59 -10.44
N PRO A 58 -7.29 31.85 -10.03
CA PRO A 58 -7.95 33.10 -10.34
C PRO A 58 -7.16 34.28 -9.77
N PRO A 59 -7.25 35.48 -10.38
CA PRO A 59 -6.66 36.69 -9.81
C PRO A 59 -7.19 36.93 -8.41
N ASP A 60 -6.33 37.40 -7.51
CA ASP A 60 -6.76 37.76 -6.16
C ASP A 60 -7.75 38.93 -6.23
N SER A 61 -8.92 38.75 -5.63
CA SER A 61 -9.95 39.78 -5.60
C SER A 61 -9.58 40.95 -4.71
N GLU A 62 -8.75 40.71 -3.68
CA GLU A 62 -8.30 41.73 -2.72
C GLU A 62 -7.05 42.46 -3.23
N ASP A 63 -6.16 41.75 -3.94
CA ASP A 63 -4.96 42.33 -4.57
C ASP A 63 -4.91 42.04 -6.08
N ARG A 64 -5.62 42.86 -6.85
CA ARG A 64 -5.66 42.76 -8.32
C ARG A 64 -4.31 43.01 -9.00
N MET A 65 -3.34 43.60 -8.28
CA MET A 65 -2.00 43.85 -8.82
C MET A 65 -1.03 42.72 -8.48
N ALA A 66 -1.42 41.74 -7.65
CA ALA A 66 -0.60 40.59 -7.35
C ALA A 66 -0.21 39.84 -8.63
N PRO A 67 1.04 39.37 -8.73
CA PRO A 67 1.49 38.59 -9.88
C PRO A 67 0.66 37.31 -10.00
N PRO A 68 0.36 36.85 -11.23
CA PRO A 68 -0.44 35.66 -11.42
C PRO A 68 0.27 34.42 -10.88
N ARG A 69 -0.50 33.51 -10.28
CA ARG A 69 0.00 32.27 -9.66
C ARG A 69 -0.66 31.04 -10.25
N LYS A 70 0.00 29.90 -10.06
CA LYS A 70 -0.54 28.57 -10.35
C LYS A 70 -0.37 27.67 -9.13
N ARG A 71 -1.24 26.68 -8.99
CA ARG A 71 -1.12 25.61 -8.03
C ARG A 71 -0.50 24.40 -8.72
N VAL A 72 0.64 23.96 -8.21
CA VAL A 72 1.34 22.75 -8.66
C VAL A 72 1.13 21.63 -7.65
N TYR A 73 1.31 20.39 -8.11
CA TYR A 73 1.09 19.19 -7.32
C TYR A 73 2.26 18.23 -7.48
N ALA A 74 2.62 17.54 -6.40
CA ALA A 74 3.62 16.48 -6.41
C ALA A 74 3.27 15.39 -5.39
N GLY A 75 3.56 14.15 -5.74
CA GLY A 75 3.41 13.00 -4.84
C GLY A 75 4.05 11.75 -5.42
N LEU A 76 4.13 10.70 -4.62
CA LEU A 76 4.68 9.41 -5.02
C LEU A 76 3.53 8.41 -5.25
N GLN A 77 3.60 7.72 -6.38
CA GLN A 77 2.67 6.69 -6.79
C GLN A 77 3.42 5.38 -7.03
N ILE A 78 2.80 4.25 -6.70
CA ILE A 78 3.25 2.93 -7.10
C ILE A 78 2.37 2.41 -8.25
N ARG A 79 3.01 1.90 -9.32
CA ARG A 79 2.35 1.23 -10.46
C ARG A 79 2.97 -0.13 -10.72
N ARG A 80 2.18 -1.19 -10.63
CA ARG A 80 2.66 -2.56 -10.82
C ARG A 80 1.52 -3.55 -10.99
N GLU A 81 1.86 -4.74 -11.46
CA GLU A 81 0.97 -5.89 -11.39
C GLU A 81 1.24 -6.70 -10.11
N VAL A 82 0.18 -6.92 -9.33
CA VAL A 82 0.19 -7.80 -8.15
C VAL A 82 -0.70 -9.01 -8.41
N ARG A 83 -0.20 -10.17 -8.03
CA ARG A 83 -0.86 -11.45 -8.21
C ARG A 83 -1.39 -11.98 -6.87
N GLY A 84 -2.50 -12.73 -6.91
CA GLY A 84 -3.25 -13.13 -5.71
C GLY A 84 -2.86 -14.48 -5.10
N GLU A 85 -1.91 -15.23 -5.70
CA GLU A 85 -1.61 -16.62 -5.37
C GLU A 85 -0.94 -16.78 -4.00
N LEU A 86 -0.42 -15.71 -3.40
CA LEU A 86 0.03 -15.74 -2.01
C LEU A 86 -1.11 -16.08 -1.03
N SER A 87 -2.37 -15.76 -1.38
CA SER A 87 -3.52 -16.21 -0.61
C SER A 87 -3.67 -17.73 -0.57
N LEU A 88 -3.18 -18.45 -1.60
CA LEU A 88 -3.19 -19.91 -1.64
C LEU A 88 -2.19 -20.51 -0.64
N VAL A 89 -1.06 -19.83 -0.40
CA VAL A 89 -0.12 -20.22 0.65
C VAL A 89 -0.80 -20.16 2.01
N TYR A 90 -1.47 -19.04 2.33
CA TYR A 90 -2.21 -18.91 3.58
C TYR A 90 -3.34 -19.94 3.70
N PHE A 91 -4.05 -20.21 2.61
CA PHE A 91 -5.07 -21.26 2.55
C PHE A 91 -4.50 -22.64 2.91
N ARG A 92 -3.34 -23.03 2.36
CA ARG A 92 -2.70 -24.32 2.67
C ARG A 92 -2.24 -24.40 4.12
N VAL A 93 -1.67 -23.33 4.66
CA VAL A 93 -1.28 -23.25 6.08
C VAL A 93 -2.50 -23.47 6.97
N MET A 94 -3.58 -22.73 6.74
CA MET A 94 -4.81 -22.85 7.54
C MET A 94 -5.47 -24.22 7.40
N HIS A 95 -5.48 -24.80 6.20
CA HIS A 95 -5.99 -26.15 5.96
C HIS A 95 -5.19 -27.20 6.73
N ALA A 96 -3.85 -27.16 6.66
CA ALA A 96 -2.98 -28.07 7.39
C ALA A 96 -3.18 -27.97 8.92
N LEU A 97 -3.26 -26.75 9.45
CA LEU A 97 -3.54 -26.50 10.87
C LEU A 97 -4.91 -27.07 11.30
N ALA A 98 -5.95 -26.86 10.49
CA ALA A 98 -7.29 -27.38 10.77
C ALA A 98 -7.33 -28.91 10.72
N LYS A 99 -6.65 -29.54 9.75
CA LYS A 99 -6.54 -31.00 9.65
C LYS A 99 -5.78 -31.60 10.83
N ALA A 100 -4.71 -30.95 11.30
CA ALA A 100 -3.99 -31.36 12.51
C ALA A 100 -4.90 -31.32 13.76
N LYS A 101 -5.93 -30.48 13.76
CA LYS A 101 -6.98 -30.41 14.80
C LYS A 101 -8.20 -31.27 14.49
N GLN A 102 -8.10 -32.20 13.54
CA GLN A 102 -9.15 -33.16 13.18
C GLN A 102 -10.45 -32.51 12.66
N VAL A 103 -10.38 -31.27 12.15
CA VAL A 103 -11.50 -30.65 11.46
C VAL A 103 -11.79 -31.46 10.18
N PRO A 104 -13.05 -31.83 9.90
CA PRO A 104 -13.41 -32.68 8.76
C PRO A 104 -13.39 -31.92 7.43
N LEU A 105 -12.26 -31.32 7.08
CA LEU A 105 -12.02 -30.69 5.79
C LEU A 105 -11.65 -31.74 4.75
N LYS A 106 -12.16 -31.54 3.53
CA LYS A 106 -11.75 -32.31 2.34
C LYS A 106 -10.29 -32.02 2.01
N GLU A 107 -9.62 -32.96 1.36
CA GLU A 107 -8.29 -32.71 0.80
C GLU A 107 -8.37 -31.62 -0.29
N ILE A 108 -7.29 -30.88 -0.45
CA ILE A 108 -7.18 -29.86 -1.50
C ILE A 108 -7.05 -30.60 -2.83
N GLU A 109 -7.95 -30.32 -3.75
CA GLU A 109 -7.98 -30.95 -5.07
C GLU A 109 -6.81 -30.44 -5.93
N ASP A 110 -6.24 -31.29 -6.77
CA ASP A 110 -5.23 -30.89 -7.76
C ASP A 110 -5.91 -30.21 -8.95
N LYS A 111 -6.29 -28.94 -8.74
CA LYS A 111 -6.90 -28.06 -9.73
C LYS A 111 -6.02 -26.85 -9.99
N PRO A 112 -6.01 -26.31 -11.22
CA PRO A 112 -5.24 -25.11 -11.56
C PRO A 112 -5.47 -23.91 -10.62
N GLU A 113 -6.68 -23.75 -10.09
CA GLU A 113 -7.04 -22.68 -9.14
C GLU A 113 -6.38 -22.81 -7.76
N TYR A 114 -5.87 -23.99 -7.41
CA TYR A 114 -5.16 -24.27 -6.15
C TYR A 114 -3.66 -24.53 -6.34
N GLN A 115 -3.17 -24.37 -7.57
CA GLN A 115 -1.75 -24.51 -7.87
C GLN A 115 -0.98 -23.30 -7.35
N ILE A 116 0.07 -23.59 -6.59
CA ILE A 116 0.99 -22.59 -6.09
C ILE A 116 2.07 -22.41 -7.15
N PRO A 117 2.41 -21.18 -7.56
CA PRO A 117 3.55 -20.93 -8.43
C PRO A 117 4.84 -21.48 -7.83
N GLU A 118 5.72 -22.05 -8.65
CA GLU A 118 7.01 -22.66 -8.23
C GLU A 118 7.83 -21.75 -7.30
N GLU A 119 7.84 -20.44 -7.56
CA GLU A 119 8.56 -19.45 -6.74
C GLU A 119 8.01 -19.27 -5.31
N LEU A 120 6.79 -19.74 -5.04
CA LEU A 120 6.13 -19.71 -3.73
C LEU A 120 6.11 -21.09 -3.05
N GLU A 121 6.41 -22.18 -3.74
CA GLU A 121 6.39 -23.54 -3.16
C GLU A 121 7.32 -23.66 -1.94
N PRO A 122 8.59 -23.19 -1.97
CA PRO A 122 9.48 -23.30 -0.81
C PRO A 122 8.98 -22.51 0.41
N LEU A 123 8.29 -21.38 0.20
CA LEU A 123 7.65 -20.62 1.28
C LEU A 123 6.44 -21.38 1.82
N CYS A 124 5.63 -21.97 0.95
CA CYS A 124 4.46 -22.73 1.36
C CYS A 124 4.82 -23.93 2.22
N GLU A 125 5.80 -24.74 1.80
CA GLU A 125 6.23 -25.91 2.55
C GLU A 125 6.75 -25.51 3.95
N ARG A 126 7.57 -24.45 4.00
CA ARG A 126 8.13 -23.92 5.24
C ARG A 126 7.04 -23.42 6.20
N PHE A 127 6.09 -22.64 5.68
CA PHE A 127 4.99 -22.08 6.47
C PHE A 127 4.03 -23.18 6.96
N VAL A 128 3.76 -24.20 6.15
CA VAL A 128 2.95 -25.36 6.56
C VAL A 128 3.66 -26.16 7.66
N ALA A 129 4.99 -26.25 7.63
CA ALA A 129 5.79 -26.83 8.71
C ALA A 129 5.83 -25.98 9.99
N GLY A 130 5.27 -24.76 9.96
CA GLY A 130 5.19 -23.84 11.10
C GLY A 130 6.39 -22.91 11.25
N ASP A 131 7.31 -22.89 10.28
CA ASP A 131 8.40 -21.91 10.22
C ASP A 131 7.99 -20.76 9.30
N TYR A 132 7.74 -19.58 9.89
CA TYR A 132 7.32 -18.37 9.17
C TYR A 132 8.47 -17.43 8.82
N SER A 133 9.72 -17.90 8.87
CA SER A 133 10.88 -17.11 8.51
C SER A 133 10.93 -16.84 7.00
N VAL A 134 11.29 -15.60 6.65
CA VAL A 134 11.39 -15.12 5.27
C VAL A 134 12.78 -14.53 5.06
N THR A 135 13.44 -14.93 3.97
CA THR A 135 14.73 -14.36 3.58
C THR A 135 14.52 -12.98 2.93
N PRO A 136 15.55 -12.10 2.93
CA PRO A 136 15.44 -10.81 2.24
C PRO A 136 15.10 -10.92 0.75
N THR A 137 15.48 -12.02 0.09
CA THR A 137 15.16 -12.26 -1.33
C THR A 137 13.70 -12.62 -1.51
N GLU A 138 13.16 -13.49 -0.65
CA GLU A 138 11.73 -13.81 -0.64
C GLU A 138 10.88 -12.60 -0.28
N GLU A 139 11.31 -11.78 0.68
CA GLU A 139 10.62 -10.55 1.05
C GLU A 139 10.53 -9.57 -0.15
N ARG A 140 11.62 -9.41 -0.90
CA ARG A 140 11.61 -8.62 -2.14
C ARG A 140 10.68 -9.20 -3.20
N LEU A 141 10.66 -10.53 -3.37
CA LEU A 141 9.74 -11.21 -4.29
C LEU A 141 8.29 -10.94 -3.91
N LEU A 142 7.96 -11.16 -2.63
CA LEU A 142 6.63 -10.98 -2.08
C LEU A 142 6.18 -9.53 -2.20
N ARG A 143 7.02 -8.56 -1.79
CA ARG A 143 6.76 -7.13 -1.99
C ARG A 143 6.53 -6.81 -3.45
N ARG A 144 7.35 -7.31 -4.37
CA ARG A 144 7.26 -6.97 -5.80
C ARG A 144 5.99 -7.51 -6.46
N ARG A 145 5.57 -8.73 -6.13
CA ARG A 145 4.59 -9.48 -6.94
C ARG A 145 3.31 -9.90 -6.21
N TYR A 146 3.28 -9.94 -4.89
CA TYR A 146 2.22 -10.64 -4.16
C TYR A 146 1.60 -9.88 -2.98
N ILE A 147 2.35 -8.97 -2.34
CA ILE A 147 1.84 -8.17 -1.22
C ILE A 147 1.13 -6.94 -1.78
N HIS A 148 -0.18 -6.87 -1.54
CA HIS A 148 -0.99 -5.72 -1.89
C HIS A 148 -0.75 -4.52 -0.96
N THR A 149 -0.70 -3.32 -1.53
CA THR A 149 -0.55 -2.09 -0.73
C THR A 149 -1.93 -1.59 -0.32
N SER A 150 -2.46 -2.09 0.79
CA SER A 150 -3.82 -1.76 1.26
C SER A 150 -3.95 -0.35 1.83
N ALA A 151 -2.84 0.25 2.29
CA ALA A 151 -2.79 1.61 2.81
C ALA A 151 -2.27 2.58 1.74
N HIS A 152 -3.13 3.49 1.26
CA HIS A 152 -2.83 4.43 0.18
C HIS A 152 -3.66 5.72 0.26
N TRP A 153 -3.19 6.75 -0.42
CA TRP A 153 -3.80 8.08 -0.50
C TRP A 153 -4.68 8.30 -1.73
N ASN A 154 -5.06 7.24 -2.47
CA ASN A 154 -6.05 7.40 -3.53
C ASN A 154 -7.38 7.90 -2.97
N HIS A 155 -7.93 8.91 -3.63
CA HIS A 155 -9.25 9.42 -3.29
C HIS A 155 -10.33 8.45 -3.81
N PRO A 156 -11.22 7.92 -2.94
CA PRO A 156 -12.21 6.91 -3.33
C PRO A 156 -13.20 7.42 -4.39
N LEU A 157 -13.35 8.75 -4.53
CA LEU A 157 -14.24 9.40 -5.50
C LEU A 157 -13.48 10.20 -6.57
N ALA A 158 -12.20 9.93 -6.84
CA ALA A 158 -11.38 10.69 -7.81
C ALA A 158 -12.00 10.81 -9.22
N LYS A 159 -12.98 9.96 -9.57
CA LYS A 159 -13.72 10.01 -10.85
C LYS A 159 -14.98 10.89 -10.83
N ALA A 160 -15.42 11.39 -9.67
CA ALA A 160 -16.62 12.22 -9.57
C ALA A 160 -16.27 13.70 -9.76
N ARG A 161 -16.60 14.26 -10.94
CA ARG A 161 -16.61 15.72 -11.15
C ARG A 161 -17.81 16.32 -10.41
N GLY A 162 -17.59 17.06 -9.33
CA GLY A 162 -18.65 17.82 -8.66
C GLY A 162 -18.24 18.41 -7.31
N LYS A 163 -18.73 19.62 -7.05
CA LYS A 163 -18.50 20.51 -5.88
C LYS A 163 -18.30 19.83 -4.52
N ALA A 164 -17.36 20.41 -3.76
CA ALA A 164 -17.23 20.34 -2.29
C ALA A 164 -17.49 18.96 -1.69
N ILE A 165 -16.68 17.99 -2.09
CA ILE A 165 -16.65 16.68 -1.44
C ILE A 165 -15.74 16.81 -0.22
N THR A 166 -16.26 16.50 0.98
CA THR A 166 -15.41 16.23 2.15
C THR A 166 -14.40 15.15 1.76
N LEU A 167 -13.13 15.53 1.62
CA LEU A 167 -12.06 14.64 1.18
C LEU A 167 -11.85 13.56 2.25
N LEU A 168 -12.35 12.35 1.98
CA LEU A 168 -12.17 11.20 2.85
C LEU A 168 -11.20 10.21 2.20
N TYR A 169 -10.01 10.08 2.78
CA TYR A 169 -9.04 9.06 2.39
C TYR A 169 -9.28 7.80 3.21
N ILE A 170 -10.17 6.92 2.72
CA ILE A 170 -10.60 5.71 3.45
C ILE A 170 -9.42 4.75 3.73
N HIS A 171 -8.43 4.74 2.84
CA HIS A 171 -7.28 3.84 2.90
C HIS A 171 -6.00 4.54 3.35
N SER A 172 -6.02 5.81 3.78
CA SER A 172 -4.78 6.50 4.14
C SER A 172 -4.06 5.75 5.27
N PRO A 173 -2.72 5.58 5.19
CA PRO A 173 -1.94 5.04 6.29
C PRO A 173 -2.23 5.82 7.58
N TRP A 174 -2.28 5.10 8.70
CA TRP A 174 -2.42 5.72 10.01
C TRP A 174 -1.16 6.52 10.34
N ARG A 175 -1.23 7.43 11.31
CA ARG A 175 -0.16 8.39 11.68
C ARG A 175 1.19 7.72 12.07
N THR A 176 1.16 6.41 12.28
CA THR A 176 2.30 5.51 12.42
C THR A 176 2.08 4.34 11.48
N GLU A 177 3.13 3.93 10.77
CA GLU A 177 3.14 2.90 9.72
C GLU A 177 2.89 1.47 10.24
N TYR A 178 2.66 1.34 11.55
CA TYR A 178 2.42 0.07 12.22
C TYR A 178 0.94 -0.29 12.22
N ALA A 179 0.62 -1.52 11.81
CA ALA A 179 -0.67 -2.13 12.10
C ALA A 179 -0.86 -2.21 13.62
N PHE A 180 -1.99 -1.70 14.12
CA PHE A 180 -2.31 -1.78 15.55
C PHE A 180 -2.67 -3.23 15.90
N ALA A 181 -1.77 -3.94 16.57
CA ALA A 181 -2.09 -5.23 17.18
C ALA A 181 -2.77 -4.96 18.53
N ILE A 182 -4.05 -5.31 18.66
CA ILE A 182 -4.72 -5.37 19.96
C ILE A 182 -4.44 -6.76 20.54
N PRO A 183 -3.52 -6.92 21.50
CA PRO A 183 -3.35 -8.21 22.15
C PRO A 183 -4.63 -8.55 22.91
N MET A 184 -5.13 -9.77 22.72
CA MET A 184 -6.18 -10.34 23.55
C MET A 184 -5.69 -10.39 25.00
N CYS A 185 -6.43 -9.75 25.91
CA CYS A 185 -6.20 -9.88 27.35
C CYS A 185 -6.49 -11.33 27.77
N GLU A 186 -5.47 -12.06 28.22
CA GLU A 186 -5.64 -13.39 28.82
C GLU A 186 -6.50 -13.27 30.08
N GLN A 187 -7.78 -13.61 29.98
CA GLN A 187 -8.60 -13.88 31.16
C GLN A 187 -8.08 -15.18 31.79
N ARG A 188 -7.31 -15.06 32.89
CA ARG A 188 -7.00 -16.19 33.76
C ARG A 188 -8.29 -16.68 34.38
N GLU A 189 -8.75 -17.86 33.97
CA GLU A 189 -9.74 -18.63 34.72
C GLU A 189 -9.12 -19.07 36.05
N HIS A 190 -9.50 -18.40 37.14
CA HIS A 190 -9.30 -18.92 38.49
C HIS A 190 -10.40 -19.94 38.78
N TYR A 191 -10.12 -21.21 38.47
CA TYR A 191 -10.79 -22.32 39.15
C TYR A 191 -10.09 -22.54 40.49
N GLU A 192 -10.60 -21.90 41.54
CA GLU A 192 -10.31 -22.31 42.91
C GLU A 192 -10.92 -23.68 43.16
N THR A 193 -10.07 -24.62 43.56
CA THR A 193 -10.46 -25.94 44.04
C THR A 193 -10.75 -25.81 45.53
N THR A 194 -11.98 -26.08 45.96
CA THR A 194 -12.28 -26.66 47.29
C THR A 194 -13.60 -27.41 47.21
#